data_AF-A0A7V6ZUW7-F1
#
_entry.id   AF-A0A7V6ZUW7-F1
#
_cell.length_a   1.000
_cell.length_b   1.000
_cell.length_c   1.000
_cell.angle_alpha   90.00
_cell.angle_beta   90.00
_cell.angle_gamma   90.00
#
_symmetry.space_group_name_H-M   'P 1'
#
loop_
_entity.id
_entity.type
_entity.pdbx_description
1 polymer ?
#
loop_
_entity_poly.entity_id
_entity_poly.type
_entity_poly.pdbx_seq_one_letter_code
_entity_poly.pdbx_strand_id
1 'polypeptide(L)' 'MDIYIQHCRPPEDRISNWLPAPDGDFNLVLRMYQPSAEVLNGTYEVPGVKRVSK' A
#
# COMPACT_ATOMS: atom_id res chain seq x y z
N MET A 1 0.08 7.77 -7.51
CA MET A 1 -0.06 6.32 -7.77
C MET A 1 -0.73 5.73 -6.55
N ASP A 2 -1.80 4.97 -6.75
CA ASP A 2 -2.58 4.38 -5.65
C ASP A 2 -2.42 2.87 -5.67
N ILE A 3 -2.39 2.24 -4.49
CA ILE A 3 -2.39 0.79 -4.33
C ILE A 3 -3.67 0.40 -3.60
N TYR A 4 -4.49 -0.43 -4.23
CA TYR A 4 -5.73 -0.95 -3.64
C TYR A 4 -5.42 -2.23 -2.87
N ILE A 5 -5.86 -2.31 -1.62
CA ILE A 5 -5.64 -3.47 -0.76
C ILE A 5 -7.01 -3.96 -0.29
N GLN A 6 -7.45 -5.11 -0.79
CA GLN A 6 -8.76 -5.68 -0.46
C GLN A 6 -8.82 -7.17 -0.77
N HIS A 7 -9.75 -7.88 -0.11
CA HIS A 7 -9.96 -9.31 -0.29
C HIS A 7 -10.55 -9.66 -1.67
N CYS A 8 -11.66 -9.02 -2.03
CA CYS A 8 -12.34 -9.27 -3.30
C CYS A 8 -11.62 -8.58 -4.46
N ARG A 9 -11.58 -9.23 -5.63
CA ARG A 9 -11.02 -8.64 -6.85
C ARG A 9 -11.80 -7.37 -7.25
N PRO A 10 -11.11 -6.23 -7.53
CA PRO A 10 -11.75 -4.99 -7.97
C PRO A 10 -12.09 -5.03 -9.49
N PRO A 11 -12.79 -4.00 -10.02
CA PRO A 11 -13.01 -3.84 -11.45
C PRO A 11 -11.69 -3.68 -12.24
N GLU A 12 -11.73 -3.92 -13.56
CA GLU A 12 -10.53 -4.04 -14.42
C GLU A 12 -9.58 -2.84 -14.36
N ASP A 13 -10.12 -1.62 -14.19
CA ASP A 13 -9.37 -0.37 -14.11
C ASP A 13 -8.41 -0.29 -12.91
N ARG A 14 -8.61 -1.12 -11.88
CA ARG A 14 -7.83 -1.11 -10.63
C ARG A 14 -6.97 -2.35 -10.43
N ILE A 15 -7.10 -3.37 -11.28
CA ILE A 15 -6.41 -4.65 -11.11
C ILE A 15 -4.89 -4.49 -11.12
N SER A 16 -4.36 -3.61 -11.99
CA SER A 16 -2.92 -3.41 -12.14
C SER A 16 -2.23 -2.91 -10.86
N ASN A 17 -2.96 -2.21 -10.00
CA ASN A 17 -2.46 -1.67 -8.74
C ASN A 17 -3.16 -2.28 -7.52
N TRP A 18 -3.71 -3.48 -7.65
CA TRP A 18 -4.40 -4.18 -6.56
C TRP A 18 -3.52 -5.25 -5.93
N LEU A 19 -3.53 -5.31 -4.60
CA LEU A 19 -2.94 -6.37 -3.80
C LEU A 19 -4.05 -7.13 -3.05
N PRO A 20 -4.12 -8.47 -3.19
CA PRO A 20 -5.06 -9.28 -2.41
C PRO A 20 -4.67 -9.27 -0.93
N ALA A 21 -5.67 -9.18 -0.05
CA ALA A 21 -5.51 -9.26 1.40
C ALA A 21 -6.51 -10.28 2.00
N PRO A 22 -6.23 -10.85 3.18
CA PRO A 22 -7.19 -11.69 3.88
C PRO A 22 -8.41 -10.89 4.36
N ASP A 23 -9.53 -11.57 4.61
CA ASP A 23 -10.69 -11.01 5.33
C ASP A 23 -10.45 -11.06 6.86
N GLY A 24 -9.30 -10.55 7.29
CA GLY A 24 -8.81 -10.61 8.66
C GLY A 24 -7.58 -9.73 8.83
N ASP A 25 -6.93 -9.79 9.99
CA ASP A 25 -5.78 -8.94 10.30
C ASP A 25 -4.59 -9.21 9.38
N PHE A 26 -3.92 -8.14 8.95
CA PHE A 26 -2.70 -8.21 8.16
C PHE A 26 -1.77 -7.05 8.48
N ASN A 27 -0.50 -7.21 8.09
CA ASN A 27 0.52 -6.18 8.20
C ASN A 27 1.01 -5.77 6.81
N LEU A 28 1.40 -4.51 6.66
CA LEU A 28 2.05 -4.01 5.45
C LEU A 28 3.52 -3.76 5.72
N VAL A 29 4.36 -4.17 4.79
CA VAL A 29 5.81 -3.96 4.85
C VAL A 29 6.26 -3.28 3.57
N LEU A 30 6.75 -2.06 3.69
CA LEU A 30 7.37 -1.32 2.59
C LEU A 30 8.85 -1.71 2.48
N ARG A 31 9.29 -2.07 1.28
CA ARG A 31 10.71 -2.32 0.97
C ARG A 31 11.21 -1.23 0.03
N MET A 32 12.30 -0.57 0.42
CA MET A 32 12.96 0.47 -0.37
C MET A 32 14.35 0.00 -0.74
N TYR A 33 14.66 0.01 -2.03
CA TYR A 33 15.98 -0.35 -2.55
C TYR A 33 16.75 0.94 -2.85
N GLN A 34 17.91 1.10 -2.21
CA GLN A 34 18.69 2.35 -2.26
C GLN A 34 17.87 3.59 -1.84
N PRO A 35 17.36 3.63 -0.60
CA PRO A 35 16.59 4.77 -0.12
C PRO A 35 17.42 6.06 -0.11
N SER A 36 16.76 7.19 -0.32
CA SER A 36 17.39 8.51 -0.15
C SER A 36 17.74 8.76 1.32
N ALA A 37 18.58 9.78 1.56
CA ALA A 37 18.97 10.17 2.92
C ALA A 37 17.76 10.53 3.81
N GLU A 38 16.71 11.12 3.23
CA GLU A 38 15.47 11.52 3.93
C GLU A 38 14.71 10.33 4.53
N VAL A 39 14.79 9.17 3.88
CA VAL A 39 14.21 7.94 4.41
C VAL A 39 15.09 7.41 5.54
N LEU A 40 16.41 7.44 5.37
CA LEU A 40 17.36 6.91 6.35
C LEU A 40 17.41 7.74 7.64
N ASN A 41 17.24 9.06 7.53
CA ASN A 41 17.22 9.97 8.67
C ASN A 41 15.81 10.18 9.25
N GLY A 42 14.78 9.54 8.68
CA GLY A 42 13.41 9.54 9.18
C GLY A 42 12.60 10.80 8.90
N THR A 43 13.07 11.71 8.04
CA THR A 43 12.29 12.92 7.67
C THR A 43 11.27 12.66 6.58
N TYR A 44 11.40 11.55 5.84
CA TYR A 44 10.41 11.12 4.87
C TYR A 44 9.27 10.36 5.57
N GLU A 45 8.05 10.90 5.46
CA GLU A 45 6.84 10.24 5.95
C GLU A 45 6.25 9.31 4.88
N VAL A 46 6.15 8.02 5.21
CA VAL A 46 5.48 7.05 4.34
C VAL A 46 3.98 7.37 4.27
N PRO A 47 3.36 7.38 3.07
CA PRO A 47 1.93 7.61 2.94
C PRO A 47 1.12 6.63 3.78
N GLY A 48 0.25 7.18 4.64
CA GLY A 48 -0.64 6.37 5.47
C GLY A 48 -1.70 5.64 4.66
N VAL A 49 -2.17 4.51 5.19
CA VAL A 49 -3.29 3.76 4.61
C VAL A 49 -4.59 4.49 4.89
N LYS A 50 -5.42 4.64 3.85
CA LYS A 50 -6.76 5.22 3.97
C LYS A 50 -7.80 4.14 3.73
N ARG A 51 -8.76 4.00 4.64
CA ARG A 51 -9.94 3.16 4.40
C ARG A 51 -10.77 3.82 3.31
N VAL A 52 -10.99 3.10 2.22
CA VAL A 52 -11.88 3.55 1.14
C VAL A 52 -13.30 3.07 1.49
N SER A 53 -14.28 3.96 1.43
CA SER A 53 -15.68 3.57 1.58
C SER A 53 -16.08 2.64 0.44
N LYS A 54 -16.98 1.69 0.73
CA LYS A 54 -17.63 0.89 -0.31
C LYS A 54 -18.42 1.75 -1.27
#